data_AF-A0AB39RUD5-F1
#
_entry.id   AF-A0AB39RUD5-F1
#
_cell.length_a   1.000
_cell.length_b   1.000
_cell.length_c   1.000
_cell.angle_alpha   90.00
_cell.angle_beta   90.00
_cell.angle_gamma   90.00
#
_symmetry.space_group_name_H-M   'P 1'
#
loop_
_entity.id
_entity.type
_entity.pdbx_description
1 polymer ?
#
loop_
_entity_poly.entity_id
_entity_poly.type
_entity_poly.pdbx_seq_one_letter_code
_entity_poly.pdbx_strand_id
1 'polypeptide(L)'
;MTVHRSQGSGYLYVIVPMVNAAGTMLLQRNLLYTAVTRARNGVMLIGQREAVERAIANNRNQRRNTALTYRITHTDAAAPAPHSQTLRGQLAWE
;
A
#
# COMPACT_ATOMS: atom_id res chain seq x y z
N MET A 1 14.93 -10.97 -0.32
CA MET A 1 14.35 -9.62 -0.51
C MET A 1 12.84 -9.69 -0.36
N THR A 2 12.21 -8.80 0.41
CA THR A 2 10.75 -8.79 0.55
C THR A 2 10.08 -8.03 -0.59
N VAL A 3 8.82 -8.35 -0.90
CA VAL A 3 8.05 -7.67 -1.96
C VAL A 3 7.97 -6.15 -1.72
N HIS A 4 7.92 -5.73 -0.46
CA HIS A 4 7.95 -4.32 -0.09
C HIS A 4 9.30 -3.66 -0.39
N ARG A 5 10.43 -4.36 -0.15
CA ARG A 5 11.77 -3.84 -0.43
C ARG A 5 12.13 -3.85 -1.91
N SER A 6 11.43 -4.64 -2.72
CA SER A 6 11.60 -4.68 -4.18
C SER A 6 10.78 -3.63 -4.94
N GLN A 7 10.11 -2.71 -4.24
CA GLN A 7 9.32 -1.67 -4.89
C GLN A 7 10.22 -0.77 -5.77
N GLY A 8 9.76 -0.47 -6.99
CA GLY A 8 10.54 0.25 -8.02
C GLY A 8 11.48 -0.62 -8.87
N SER A 9 11.90 -1.80 -8.41
CA SER A 9 12.83 -2.68 -9.13
C SER A 9 12.12 -3.82 -9.86
N GLY A 10 12.55 -4.16 -11.08
CA GLY A 10 12.07 -5.32 -11.84
C GLY A 10 13.16 -6.38 -12.01
N TYR A 11 12.79 -7.66 -12.09
CA TYR A 11 13.71 -8.79 -12.19
C TYR A 11 13.35 -9.67 -13.39
N LEU A 12 14.33 -10.31 -14.04
CA LEU A 12 14.05 -11.23 -15.15
C LEU A 12 13.18 -12.40 -14.68
N TYR A 13 13.51 -12.99 -13.53
CA TYR A 13 12.74 -14.04 -12.88
C TYR A 13 12.50 -13.71 -11.41
N VAL A 14 11.34 -14.13 -10.88
CA VAL A 14 11.00 -13.99 -9.46
C VAL A 14 10.57 -15.34 -8.90
N ILE A 15 11.12 -15.71 -7.74
CA ILE A 15 10.70 -16.87 -6.97
C ILE A 15 9.95 -16.39 -5.73
N VAL A 16 8.72 -16.87 -5.53
CA VAL A 16 7.85 -16.49 -4.41
C VAL A 16 7.58 -17.70 -3.52
N PRO A 17 8.10 -17.73 -2.29
CA PRO A 17 7.75 -18.77 -1.34
C PRO A 17 6.31 -18.58 -0.82
N MET A 18 5.48 -19.59 -1.00
CA MET A 18 4.06 -19.61 -0.64
C MET A 18 3.84 -20.60 0.49
N VAL A 19 4.02 -20.14 1.73
CA VAL A 19 3.93 -21.00 2.93
C VAL A 19 2.81 -20.55 3.85
N ASN A 20 2.13 -21.51 4.47
CA ASN A 20 0.98 -21.20 5.29
C ASN A 20 1.34 -20.35 6.53
N ALA A 21 2.57 -20.51 7.04
CA ALA A 21 3.15 -19.78 8.16
C ALA A 21 3.31 -18.27 7.91
N ALA A 22 3.27 -17.80 6.65
CA ALA A 22 3.30 -16.38 6.34
C ALA A 22 2.07 -15.62 6.90
N GLY A 23 0.98 -16.35 7.20
CA GLY A 23 -0.20 -15.80 7.87
C GLY A 23 -1.02 -14.85 6.99
N THR A 24 -2.19 -14.46 7.51
CA THR A 24 -3.18 -13.64 6.78
C THR A 24 -2.69 -12.23 6.47
N MET A 25 -1.68 -11.74 7.20
CA MET A 25 -1.10 -10.41 6.98
C MET A 25 -0.21 -10.36 5.73
N LEU A 26 0.47 -11.46 5.37
CA LEU A 26 1.33 -11.51 4.18
C LEU A 26 0.65 -12.23 3.00
N LEU A 27 -0.21 -13.21 3.26
CA LEU A 27 -1.01 -13.88 2.23
C LEU A 27 -2.19 -12.99 1.81
N GLN A 28 -1.90 -11.92 1.08
CA GLN A 28 -2.86 -10.98 0.54
C GLN A 28 -2.75 -10.90 -1.00
N ARG A 29 -3.89 -10.67 -1.67
CA ARG A 29 -3.94 -10.66 -3.14
C ARG A 29 -3.06 -9.58 -3.75
N ASN A 30 -3.07 -8.38 -3.16
CA ASN A 30 -2.25 -7.25 -3.59
C ASN A 30 -0.74 -7.54 -3.47
N LEU A 31 -0.31 -8.23 -2.42
CA LEU A 31 1.11 -8.58 -2.23
C LEU A 31 1.56 -9.62 -3.25
N LEU A 32 0.73 -10.65 -3.47
CA LEU A 32 0.99 -11.66 -4.50
C LEU A 32 1.03 -11.03 -5.90
N TYR A 33 0.06 -10.18 -6.25
CA TYR A 33 0.04 -9.45 -7.52
C TYR A 33 1.29 -8.57 -7.69
N THR A 34 1.71 -7.90 -6.63
CA THR A 34 2.96 -7.11 -6.65
C THR A 34 4.17 -7.99 -6.88
N ALA A 35 4.27 -9.15 -6.24
CA ALA A 35 5.38 -10.09 -6.47
C ALA A 35 5.41 -10.60 -7.92
N VAL A 36 4.24 -10.92 -8.50
CA VAL A 36 4.11 -11.39 -9.88
C VAL A 36 4.53 -10.32 -10.89
N THR A 37 4.05 -9.09 -10.73
CA THR A 37 4.35 -7.97 -11.63
C THR A 37 5.80 -7.48 -11.56
N ARG A 38 6.59 -7.97 -10.59
CA ARG A 38 8.04 -7.69 -10.51
C ARG A 38 8.86 -8.53 -11.48
N ALA A 39 8.32 -9.63 -12.01
CA ALA A 39 8.99 -10.47 -12.99
C ALA A 39 8.78 -9.95 -14.41
N ARG A 40 9.83 -10.00 -15.23
CA ARG A 40 9.78 -9.67 -16.66
C ARG A 40 9.54 -10.89 -17.54
N ASN A 41 10.17 -12.02 -17.21
CA ASN A 41 10.15 -13.21 -18.06
C ASN A 41 9.38 -14.38 -17.42
N GLY A 42 9.39 -14.50 -16.09
CA GLY A 42 8.67 -15.59 -15.43
C GLY A 42 8.65 -15.53 -13.92
N VAL A 43 7.66 -16.21 -13.34
CA VAL A 43 7.45 -16.34 -11.89
C VAL A 43 7.39 -17.81 -11.53
N MET A 44 8.08 -18.20 -10.46
CA MET A 44 7.98 -19.52 -9.85
C MET A 44 7.41 -19.40 -8.44
N LEU A 45 6.25 -20.00 -8.21
CA LEU A 45 5.67 -20.11 -6.86
C LEU A 45 6.12 -21.43 -6.24
N ILE A 46 6.70 -21.39 -5.04
CA ILE A 46 7.21 -22.58 -4.36
C ILE A 46 6.54 -22.70 -2.99
N GLY A 47 5.84 -23.81 -2.75
CA GLY A 47 5.25 -24.11 -1.45
C GLY A 47 3.87 -24.75 -1.57
N GLN A 48 2.96 -24.35 -0.69
CA GLN A 48 1.65 -24.96 -0.48
C GLN A 48 0.60 -24.33 -1.38
N ARG A 49 -0.22 -25.17 -2.03
CA ARG A 49 -1.33 -24.72 -2.89
C ARG A 49 -2.34 -23.89 -2.10
N GLU A 50 -2.64 -24.30 -0.88
CA GLU A 50 -3.57 -23.62 0.02
C GLU A 50 -3.08 -22.22 0.40
N ALA A 51 -1.75 -22.00 0.47
CA ALA A 51 -1.20 -20.68 0.72
C ALA A 51 -1.47 -19.73 -0.46
N VAL A 52 -1.40 -20.25 -1.69
CA VAL A 52 -1.74 -19.51 -2.91
C VAL A 52 -3.23 -19.19 -2.94
N GLU A 53 -4.09 -20.19 -2.70
CA GLU A 53 -5.55 -20.01 -2.66
C GLU A 53 -5.96 -18.98 -1.60
N ARG A 54 -5.37 -19.04 -0.40
CA ARG A 54 -5.62 -18.06 0.66
C ARG A 54 -5.16 -16.66 0.27
N ALA A 55 -3.99 -16.52 -0.36
CA ALA A 55 -3.51 -15.24 -0.84
C ALA A 55 -4.43 -14.66 -1.92
N ILE A 56 -4.93 -15.49 -2.85
CA ILE A 56 -5.88 -15.07 -3.89
C ILE A 56 -7.23 -14.70 -3.26
N ALA A 57 -7.76 -15.49 -2.32
CA ALA A 57 -9.05 -15.23 -1.69
C ALA A 57 -9.04 -13.98 -0.80
N ASN A 58 -7.89 -13.65 -0.20
CA ASN A 58 -7.73 -12.50 0.68
C ASN A 58 -7.65 -11.17 -0.10
N ASN A 59 -8.82 -10.71 -0.55
CA ASN A 59 -9.03 -9.39 -1.16
C ASN A 59 -9.40 -8.32 -0.12
N ARG A 60 -8.91 -8.44 1.12
CA ARG A 60 -9.13 -7.42 2.14
C ARG A 60 -8.39 -6.15 1.73
N ASN A 61 -9.08 -5.25 1.05
CA ASN A 61 -8.67 -3.86 0.97
C ASN A 61 -8.67 -3.32 2.41
N GLN A 62 -7.49 -3.19 3.01
CA GLN A 62 -7.32 -2.39 4.22
C GLN A 62 -8.00 -1.05 3.95
N ARG A 63 -9.03 -0.70 4.73
CA ARG A 63 -9.71 0.59 4.60
C ARG A 63 -8.64 1.66 4.82
N ARG A 64 -8.28 2.35 3.74
CA ARG A 64 -7.33 3.46 3.82
C ARG A 64 -8.10 4.67 4.31
N ASN A 65 -7.86 5.07 5.56
CA ASN A 65 -8.41 6.30 6.10
C ASN A 65 -7.71 7.48 5.40
N THR A 66 -8.34 8.00 4.34
CA THR A 66 -7.83 9.13 3.56
C THR A 66 -8.98 10.06 3.17
N ALA A 67 -8.76 11.37 3.34
CA ALA A 67 -9.70 12.41 2.90
C ALA A 67 -9.45 12.87 1.45
N LEU A 68 -8.50 12.24 0.72
CA LEU A 68 -8.11 12.71 -0.61
C LEU A 68 -9.28 12.70 -1.61
N THR A 69 -10.07 11.62 -1.62
CA THR A 69 -11.26 11.52 -2.47
C THR A 69 -12.23 12.64 -2.16
N TYR A 70 -12.52 12.86 -0.87
CA TYR A 70 -13.41 13.94 -0.44
C TYR A 70 -12.92 15.31 -0.90
N ARG A 71 -11.62 15.61 -0.75
CA ARG A 71 -11.04 16.89 -1.15
C ARG A 71 -11.11 17.14 -2.66
N ILE A 72 -10.86 16.12 -3.49
CA ILE A 72 -10.91 16.23 -4.95
C ILE A 72 -12.35 16.37 -5.46
N THR A 73 -13.31 15.64 -4.88
CA THR A 73 -14.71 15.69 -5.33
C THR A 73 -15.48 16.91 -4.82
N HIS A 74 -14.97 17.60 -3.78
CA HIS A 74 -15.61 18.79 -3.18
C HIS A 74 -14.75 20.05 -3.35
N THR A 75 -13.89 20.13 -4.38
CA THR A 75 -13.01 21.29 -4.63
C THR A 75 -13.78 22.58 -5.00
N ASP A 76 -15.07 22.51 -5.33
CA ASP A 76 -15.90 23.68 -5.67
C ASP A 76 -16.76 24.26 -4.53
N ALA A 77 -16.65 23.73 -3.31
CA ALA A 77 -17.21 24.39 -2.13
C ALA A 77 -16.10 25.12 -1.40
N ALA A 78 -15.90 26.39 -1.76
CA ALA A 78 -15.13 27.43 -1.06
C ALA A 78 -14.09 26.86 -0.09
N ALA A 79 -12.84 26.77 -0.53
CA ALA A 79 -11.71 26.54 0.37
C ALA A 79 -11.90 27.37 1.64
N PRO A 80 -12.04 26.76 2.84
CA PRO A 80 -12.01 27.56 4.05
C PRO A 80 -10.69 28.32 4.01
N ALA A 81 -10.78 29.65 4.14
CA ALA A 81 -9.65 30.56 4.05
C ALA A 81 -8.46 29.97 4.82
N PRO A 82 -7.23 30.07 4.29
CA PRO A 82 -6.06 29.58 4.98
C PRO A 82 -6.13 30.09 6.42
N HIS A 83 -5.94 29.19 7.39
CA HIS A 83 -5.86 29.57 8.80
C HIS A 83 -4.89 30.73 8.87
N SER A 84 -5.42 31.94 9.06
CA SER A 84 -4.62 33.10 9.36
C SER A 84 -3.97 32.76 10.68
N GLN A 85 -2.73 32.28 10.63
CA GLN A 85 -1.80 32.43 11.72
C GLN A 85 -1.72 33.92 11.94
N THR A 86 -2.55 34.39 12.87
CA THR A 86 -2.53 35.72 13.40
C THR A 86 -1.11 35.94 13.90
N LEU A 87 -0.33 36.73 13.18
CA LEU A 87 0.85 37.42 13.70
C LEU A 87 0.37 38.41 14.78
N ARG A 88 -0.02 37.87 15.93
CA ARG A 88 -0.31 38.63 17.15
C ARG A 88 0.25 37.81 18.32
N GLY A 89 1.54 38.03 18.52
CA GLY A 89 2.36 37.38 19.54
C GLY A 89 3.83 37.75 19.46
N GLN A 90 4.16 38.91 18.88
CA GLN A 90 5.38 39.63 19.23
C GLN A 90 4.91 40.89 19.95
N LEU A 91 5.55 41.15 21.10
CA LEU A 91 5.41 42.26 22.05
C LEU A 91 4.58 41.97 23.31
N ALA A 92 5.32 42.04 24.43
CA ALA A 92 4.91 42.19 25.83
C ALA A 92 4.57 40.88 26.58
N TRP A 93 5.29 40.45 27.63
CA TRP A 93 6.06 41.17 28.65
C TRP A 93 7.18 40.28 29.22
N GLU A 94 8.26 40.94 29.67
CA GLU A 94 9.17 40.63 30.80
C GLU A 94 9.48 39.18 31.18
#